data_AF-A0A9E0UQN7-F1
#
_entry.id   AF-A0A9E0UQN7-F1
#
_cell.length_a   1.000
_cell.length_b   1.000
_cell.length_c   1.000
_cell.angle_alpha   90.00
_cell.angle_beta   90.00
_cell.angle_gamma   90.00
#
_symmetry.space_group_name_H-M   'P 1'
#
loop_
_entity.id
_entity.type
_entity.pdbx_description
1 polymer ?
#
loop_
_entity_poly.entity_id
_entity_poly.type
_entity_poly.pdbx_seq_one_letter_code
_entity_poly.pdbx_strand_id
1 'polypeptide(L)'
;MANVLDKIFERKRLRVAERMREIPLSKMLKLADSAEPRASFFDALNEGSKGASAAIIAELKKASPSLGLIRPDFKVRELAESLSKAGASALSVLAEEDFFLGSI
;
A
#
# COMPACT_ATOMS: atom_id res chain seq x y z
N MET A 1 -21.00 4.49 19.38
CA MET A 1 -21.03 3.90 18.02
C MET A 1 -19.59 3.74 17.57
N ALA A 2 -19.19 2.55 17.10
CA ALA A 2 -17.86 2.33 16.55
C ALA A 2 -17.70 3.12 15.24
N ASN A 3 -16.61 3.88 15.10
CA ASN A 3 -16.31 4.64 13.90
C ASN A 3 -15.73 3.72 12.80
N VAL A 4 -15.45 4.26 11.61
CA VAL A 4 -14.92 3.46 10.50
C VAL A 4 -13.53 2.88 10.79
N LEU A 5 -12.69 3.60 11.54
CA LEU A 5 -11.36 3.15 11.92
C LEU A 5 -11.43 1.95 12.89
N ASP A 6 -12.36 1.97 13.84
CA ASP A 6 -12.58 0.86 14.77
C ASP A 6 -12.94 -0.43 14.01
N LYS A 7 -13.79 -0.32 12.98
CA LYS A 7 -14.16 -1.45 12.13
C LYS A 7 -12.98 -1.99 11.33
N ILE A 8 -12.16 -1.11 10.75
CA ILE A 8 -10.94 -1.48 10.03
C ILE A 8 -9.97 -2.22 10.97
N PHE A 9 -9.78 -1.69 12.17
CA PHE A 9 -8.87 -2.26 13.17
C PHE A 9 -9.30 -3.67 13.60
N GLU A 10 -10.55 -3.86 14.00
CA GLU A 10 -11.07 -5.16 14.43
C GLU A 10 -10.94 -6.21 13.32
N ARG A 11 -11.27 -5.83 12.08
CA ARG A 11 -11.11 -6.72 10.93
C ARG A 11 -9.65 -7.05 10.65
N LYS A 12 -8.74 -6.07 10.72
CA LYS A 12 -7.31 -6.31 10.51
C LYS A 12 -6.73 -7.24 11.58
N ARG A 13 -7.17 -7.13 12.84
CA ARG A 13 -6.75 -8.04 13.93
C ARG A 13 -7.08 -9.50 13.61
N LEU A 14 -8.30 -9.77 13.15
CA LEU A 14 -8.71 -11.11 12.72
C LEU A 14 -7.88 -11.60 11.53
N ARG A 15 -7.69 -10.77 10.51
CA ARG A 15 -6.88 -11.13 9.33
C ARG A 15 -5.42 -11.41 9.66
N VAL A 16 -4.81 -10.65 10.56
CA VAL A 16 -3.45 -10.94 11.03
C VAL A 16 -3.39 -12.30 11.71
N ALA A 17 -4.35 -12.63 12.59
CA ALA A 17 -4.42 -13.95 13.22
C ALA A 17 -4.61 -15.09 12.21
N GLU A 18 -5.44 -14.89 11.18
CA GLU A 18 -5.62 -15.83 10.06
C GLU A 18 -4.30 -16.05 9.30
N ARG A 19 -3.67 -14.96 8.84
CA ARG A 19 -2.39 -15.03 8.09
C ARG A 19 -1.24 -15.61 8.91
N MET A 20 -1.20 -15.37 10.23
CA MET A 20 -0.20 -15.97 11.11
C MET A 20 -0.35 -17.49 11.24
N ARG A 21 -1.55 -18.05 11.00
CA ARG A 21 -1.75 -19.52 10.93
C ARG A 21 -1.19 -20.10 9.64
N GLU A 22 -1.26 -19.35 8.52
CA GLU A 22 -0.74 -19.76 7.22
C GLU A 22 0.78 -19.60 7.14
N ILE A 23 1.29 -18.45 7.58
CA ILE A 23 2.70 -18.10 7.60
C ILE A 23 3.04 -17.61 9.02
N PRO A 24 3.55 -18.50 9.89
CA PRO A 24 3.99 -18.11 11.22
C PRO A 24 5.05 -17.01 11.18
N LEU A 25 5.07 -16.18 12.22
CA LEU A 25 5.99 -15.04 12.31
C LEU A 25 7.46 -15.43 12.09
N SER A 26 7.90 -16.57 12.62
CA SER A 26 9.27 -17.07 12.44
C SER A 26 9.62 -17.34 10.97
N LYS A 27 8.66 -17.80 10.16
CA LYS A 27 8.83 -17.97 8.72
C LYS A 27 8.81 -16.63 8.00
N MET A 28 7.91 -15.73 8.39
CA MET A 28 7.85 -14.37 7.82
C MET A 28 9.16 -13.60 8.04
N LEU A 29 9.76 -13.70 9.24
CA LEU A 29 11.05 -13.07 9.54
C LEU A 29 12.16 -13.60 8.62
N LYS A 30 12.23 -14.92 8.42
CA LYS A 30 13.19 -15.52 7.47
C LYS A 30 12.99 -15.03 6.03
N LEU A 31 11.74 -14.91 5.59
CA LEU A 31 11.42 -14.38 4.26
C LEU A 31 11.88 -12.93 4.13
N ALA A 32 11.64 -12.11 5.16
CA ALA A 32 12.10 -10.72 5.20
C ALA A 32 13.62 -10.60 5.18
N ASP A 33 14.35 -11.43 5.95
CA ASP A 33 15.81 -11.45 5.97
C ASP A 33 16.41 -11.87 4.61
N SER A 34 15.70 -12.73 3.86
CA SER A 34 16.10 -13.17 2.52
C SER A 34 15.62 -12.26 1.38
N ALA A 35 14.88 -11.19 1.69
CA ALA A 35 14.30 -10.34 0.65
C ALA A 35 15.38 -9.51 -0.04
N GLU A 36 15.29 -9.40 -1.37
CA GLU A 36 16.15 -8.51 -2.14
C GLU A 36 16.05 -7.06 -1.64
N PRO A 37 17.17 -6.32 -1.54
CA PRO A 37 17.17 -4.92 -1.18
C PRO A 37 16.20 -4.11 -2.05
N ARG A 38 15.44 -3.22 -1.42
CA ARG A 38 14.51 -2.33 -2.10
C ARG A 38 15.06 -0.91 -2.13
N ALA A 39 14.59 -0.11 -3.10
CA ALA A 39 14.90 1.31 -3.15
C ALA A 39 14.46 2.00 -1.86
N SER A 40 15.26 2.96 -1.40
CA SER A 40 14.97 3.75 -0.21
C SER A 40 13.82 4.72 -0.49
N PHE A 41 12.69 4.53 0.22
CA PHE A 41 11.54 5.44 0.14
C PHE A 41 11.91 6.86 0.59
N PHE A 42 12.75 6.97 1.63
CA PHE A 42 13.22 8.25 2.14
C PHE A 42 14.08 8.99 1.11
N ASP A 43 15.05 8.32 0.50
CA ASP A 43 15.93 8.95 -0.47
C ASP A 43 15.17 9.39 -1.72
N ALA A 44 14.22 8.57 -2.20
CA ALA A 44 13.37 8.93 -3.34
C ALA A 44 12.57 10.22 -3.09
N LEU A 45 12.03 10.41 -1.89
CA LEU A 45 11.33 11.64 -1.52
C LEU A 45 12.27 12.82 -1.31
N ASN A 46 13.43 12.58 -0.69
CA ASN A 46 14.43 13.63 -0.48
C ASN A 46 14.96 14.14 -1.83
N GLU A 47 15.23 13.25 -2.78
CA GLU A 47 15.63 13.60 -4.14
C GLU A 47 14.51 14.32 -4.90
N GLY A 48 13.27 13.82 -4.83
CA GLY A 48 12.12 14.46 -5.46
C GLY A 48 11.80 15.86 -4.93
N SER A 49 12.24 16.17 -3.71
CA SER A 49 12.06 17.47 -3.06
C SER A 49 13.18 18.47 -3.38
N LYS A 50 14.23 18.06 -4.12
CA LYS A 50 15.32 18.96 -4.54
C LYS A 50 14.85 19.85 -5.70
N GLY A 51 15.22 21.13 -5.64
CA GLY A 51 14.92 22.10 -6.69
C GLY A 51 13.50 22.66 -6.60
N ALA A 52 12.87 22.90 -7.74
CA ALA A 52 11.53 23.50 -7.83
C ALA A 52 10.39 22.46 -7.94
N SER A 53 10.71 21.17 -7.89
CA SER A 53 9.74 20.07 -7.99
C SER A 53 9.24 19.64 -6.62
N ALA A 54 7.99 19.17 -6.56
CA ALA A 54 7.43 18.56 -5.36
C ALA A 54 7.68 17.04 -5.36
N ALA A 55 8.04 16.48 -4.21
CA ALA A 55 8.05 15.03 -4.04
C ALA A 55 6.62 14.50 -3.91
N ILE A 56 6.19 13.68 -4.87
CA ILE A 56 4.83 13.15 -4.94
C ILE A 56 4.84 11.68 -4.55
N ILE A 57 4.04 11.34 -3.53
CA ILE A 57 3.63 9.96 -3.25
C ILE A 57 2.31 9.72 -4.00
N ALA A 58 2.34 8.95 -5.07
CA ALA A 58 1.15 8.63 -5.84
C ALA A 58 0.46 7.40 -5.27
N GLU A 59 -0.81 7.53 -4.88
CA GLU A 59 -1.58 6.45 -4.26
C GLU A 59 -2.40 5.66 -5.28
N LEU A 60 -2.20 4.34 -5.30
CA LEU A 60 -3.03 3.37 -6.00
C LEU A 60 -4.14 2.88 -5.07
N LYS A 61 -5.34 3.46 -5.21
CA LYS A 61 -6.53 3.15 -4.41
C LYS A 61 -7.74 2.81 -5.30
N LYS A 62 -8.29 1.59 -5.13
CA LYS A 62 -9.45 1.09 -5.88
C LYS A 62 -10.78 1.59 -5.33
N ALA A 63 -10.93 1.59 -4.00
CA ALA A 63 -12.12 2.03 -3.29
C ALA A 63 -11.76 2.72 -1.96
N SER A 64 -12.74 3.39 -1.34
CA SER A 64 -12.63 3.84 0.05
C SER A 64 -13.97 3.74 0.78
N PRO A 65 -13.99 3.68 2.12
CA PRO A 65 -15.24 3.71 2.89
C PRO A 65 -16.11 4.95 2.64
N SER A 66 -15.48 6.08 2.31
CA SER A 66 -16.17 7.36 2.13
C SER A 66 -16.73 7.56 0.72
N LEU A 67 -16.06 7.04 -0.31
CA LEU A 67 -16.40 7.28 -1.72
C LEU A 67 -16.87 6.01 -2.44
N GLY A 68 -16.84 4.85 -1.78
CA GLY A 68 -17.11 3.57 -2.42
C GLY A 68 -16.06 3.24 -3.48
N LEU A 69 -16.48 2.65 -4.60
CA LEU A 69 -15.60 2.30 -5.71
C LEU A 69 -15.12 3.57 -6.43
N ILE A 70 -13.82 3.83 -6.40
CA ILE A 70 -13.18 5.00 -7.04
C ILE A 70 -12.81 4.68 -8.48
N ARG A 71 -12.25 3.49 -8.72
CA ARG A 71 -11.79 3.07 -10.04
C ARG A 71 -12.16 1.61 -10.32
N PRO A 72 -13.18 1.35 -11.14
CA PRO A 72 -13.59 -0.01 -11.50
C PRO A 72 -12.51 -0.79 -12.25
N ASP A 73 -11.91 -0.19 -13.29
CA ASP A 73 -10.80 -0.77 -14.05
C ASP A 73 -9.46 -0.43 -13.39
N PHE A 74 -8.99 -1.35 -12.55
CA PHE A 74 -7.89 -1.15 -11.63
C PHE A 74 -6.70 -2.06 -11.95
N LYS A 75 -6.04 -1.80 -13.08
CA LYS A 75 -4.83 -2.51 -13.52
C LYS A 75 -3.59 -1.93 -12.84
N VAL A 76 -3.31 -2.44 -11.64
CA VAL A 76 -2.26 -1.91 -10.72
C VAL A 76 -0.91 -1.71 -11.42
N ARG A 77 -0.45 -2.68 -12.22
CA ARG A 77 0.83 -2.59 -12.92
C ARG A 77 0.88 -1.42 -13.90
N GLU A 78 -0.12 -1.29 -14.77
CA GLU A 78 -0.20 -0.20 -15.76
C GLU A 78 -0.29 1.17 -15.08
N LEU A 79 -1.06 1.26 -13.98
CA LEU A 79 -1.18 2.48 -13.19
C LEU A 79 0.14 2.86 -12.52
N ALA A 80 0.83 1.90 -11.91
CA ALA A 80 2.12 2.13 -11.26
C ALA A 80 3.18 2.63 -12.25
N GLU A 81 3.25 2.01 -13.43
CA GLU A 81 4.14 2.45 -14.51
C GLU A 81 3.79 3.86 -15.00
N SER A 82 2.50 4.15 -15.18
CA SER A 82 2.04 5.47 -15.60
C SER A 82 2.37 6.56 -14.57
N LEU A 83 2.20 6.29 -13.27
CA LEU A 83 2.49 7.23 -12.20
C LEU A 83 4.00 7.48 -12.07
N SER A 84 4.80 6.43 -12.19
CA SER A 84 6.27 6.55 -12.20
C SER A 84 6.74 7.41 -13.38
N LYS A 85 6.23 7.18 -14.60
CA LYS A 85 6.53 8.00 -15.78
C LYS A 85 6.07 9.46 -15.64
N ALA A 86 5.00 9.70 -14.89
CA ALA A 86 4.50 11.04 -14.59
C ALA A 86 5.32 11.79 -13.52
N GLY A 87 6.38 11.18 -12.99
CA GLY A 87 7.28 11.82 -12.02
C GLY A 87 6.92 11.56 -10.55
N ALA A 88 6.10 10.54 -10.25
CA ALA A 88 5.89 10.13 -8.85
C ALA A 88 7.22 9.68 -8.23
N SER A 89 7.57 10.27 -7.08
CA SER A 89 8.76 9.92 -6.32
C SER A 89 8.61 8.58 -5.61
N ALA A 90 7.39 8.26 -5.17
CA ALA A 90 7.07 6.98 -4.56
C ALA A 90 5.62 6.57 -4.81
N LEU A 91 5.32 5.28 -4.60
CA LEU A 91 3.97 4.74 -4.71
C LEU A 91 3.45 4.34 -3.33
N SER A 92 2.21 4.72 -3.02
CA SER A 92 1.41 4.14 -1.95
C SER A 92 0.45 3.14 -2.57
N VAL A 93 0.49 1.86 -2.16
CA VAL A 93 -0.39 0.82 -2.71
C VAL A 93 -1.25 0.26 -1.59
N LEU A 94 -2.57 0.43 -1.69
CA LEU A 94 -3.48 -0.07 -0.67
C LEU A 94 -3.57 -1.60 -0.81
N ALA A 95 -3.06 -2.30 0.21
CA ALA A 95 -3.16 -3.76 0.32
C ALA A 95 -4.31 -4.23 1.24
N GLU A 96 -5.12 -3.29 1.74
CA GLU A 96 -6.26 -3.58 2.61
C GLU A 96 -7.48 -4.02 1.78
N GLU A 97 -8.01 -5.20 2.10
CA GLU A 97 -8.91 -5.92 1.22
C GLU A 97 -10.40 -5.62 1.46
N ASP A 98 -10.85 -5.38 2.71
CA ASP A 98 -12.30 -5.31 3.00
C ASP A 98 -12.90 -3.91 2.75
N PHE A 99 -12.12 -2.85 2.92
CA PHE A 99 -12.56 -1.46 2.90
C PHE A 99 -12.00 -0.66 1.73
N PHE A 100 -10.80 -1.03 1.25
CA PHE A 100 -10.14 -0.37 0.11
C PHE A 100 -10.10 -1.23 -1.16
N LEU A 101 -10.55 -2.49 -1.08
CA LEU A 101 -10.51 -3.48 -2.16
C LEU A 101 -9.11 -3.67 -2.76
N GLY A 102 -8.10 -3.58 -1.90
CA GLY A 102 -6.70 -3.83 -2.17
C GLY A 102 -6.33 -5.31 -2.10
N SER A 103 -5.06 -5.61 -2.35
CA SER A 103 -4.50 -6.96 -2.26
C SER A 103 -2.98 -6.92 -2.05
N ILE A 104 -2.41 -8.03 -1.57
CA ILE A 104 -0.96 -8.21 -1.38
C ILE A 104 -0.33 -8.92 -2.58
#